data_AF-A0A833W2J3-F1
#
_entry.id   AF-A0A833W2J3-F1
#
_cell.length_a   1.000
_cell.length_b   1.000
_cell.length_c   1.000
_cell.angle_alpha   90.00
_cell.angle_beta   90.00
_cell.angle_gamma   90.00
#
_symmetry.space_group_name_H-M   'P 1'
#
loop_
_entity.id
_entity.type
_entity.pdbx_description
1 polymer ?
#
loop_
_entity_poly.entity_id
_entity_poly.type
_entity_poly.pdbx_seq_one_letter_code
_entity_poly.pdbx_strand_id
1 'polypeptide(L)' 'MESLDTSKPKQIHEIKDFLLTARRKDARSVKIKRSKDVVKFKVRCAKYLYTLCVFDSEKADKLKQSLPPGWFLFSFFL' A
#
# COMPACT_ATOMS: atom_id res chain seq x y z
N MET A 1 -17.98 4.08 -1.47
CA MET A 1 -17.65 5.08 -0.43
C MET A 1 -16.14 5.06 -0.19
N GLU A 2 -15.35 5.88 -0.90
CA GLU A 2 -13.89 5.93 -0.74
C GLU A 2 -13.59 6.91 0.41
N SER A 3 -13.41 6.39 1.64
CA SER A 3 -13.22 7.21 2.84
C SER A 3 -11.94 8.04 2.74
N LEU A 4 -12.11 9.36 2.74
CA LEU A 4 -11.04 10.35 2.80
C LEU A 4 -10.44 10.32 4.20
N ASP A 5 -9.44 9.46 4.35
CA ASP A 5 -8.58 9.36 5.52
C ASP A 5 -7.87 10.70 5.76
N THR A 6 -8.25 11.40 6.84
CA THR A 6 -7.80 12.75 7.24
C THR A 6 -6.32 12.83 7.63
N SER A 7 -5.56 11.75 7.44
CA SER A 7 -4.12 11.72 7.67
C SER A 7 -3.34 12.41 6.56
N LYS A 8 -2.31 13.18 6.92
CA LYS A 8 -1.39 13.79 5.96
C LYS A 8 -0.74 12.67 5.10
N PRO A 9 -0.85 12.73 3.75
CA PRO A 9 -0.25 11.72 2.89
C PRO A 9 1.28 11.85 2.90
N LYS A 10 1.98 10.73 2.88
CA LYS A 10 3.43 10.67 2.68
C LYS A 10 3.76 9.75 1.51
N GLN A 11 4.61 10.22 0.61
CA GLN A 11 5.07 9.41 -0.52
C GLN A 11 6.36 8.66 -0.14
N ILE A 12 6.41 7.39 -0.51
CA ILE A 12 7.61 6.56 -0.45
C ILE A 12 8.12 6.39 -1.88
N HIS A 13 9.43 6.56 -2.06
CA HIS A 13 10.08 6.44 -3.37
C HIS A 13 10.73 5.07 -3.56
N GLU A 14 11.22 4.46 -2.49
CA GLU A 14 11.90 3.16 -2.54
C GLU A 14 11.03 2.00 -2.08
N ILE A 15 11.19 0.85 -2.74
CA ILE A 15 10.50 -0.40 -2.36
C ILE A 15 10.97 -0.89 -0.98
N LYS A 16 12.25 -0.69 -0.65
CA LYS A 16 12.82 -1.09 0.65
C LYS A 16 12.10 -0.40 1.80
N ASP A 17 11.93 0.91 1.72
CA ASP A 17 11.21 1.73 2.71
C ASP A 17 9.75 1.34 2.82
N PHE A 18 9.13 0.96 1.71
CA PHE A 18 7.76 0.44 1.71
C PHE A 18 7.66 -0.87 2.51
N LEU A 19 8.54 -1.84 2.25
CA LEU A 19 8.55 -3.12 2.97
C LEU A 19 8.82 -2.92 4.47
N LEU A 20 9.74 -2.01 4.83
CA LEU A 20 9.98 -1.63 6.22
C LEU A 20 8.74 -1.01 6.85
N THR A 21 8.11 -0.06 6.16
CA THR A 21 6.91 0.64 6.65
C THR A 21 5.75 -0.32 6.88
N ALA A 22 5.55 -1.24 5.96
CA ALA A 22 4.45 -2.18 6.03
C ALA A 22 4.64 -3.18 7.17
N ARG A 23 5.89 -3.57 7.50
CA ARG A 23 6.21 -4.47 8.63
C ARG A 23 6.15 -3.80 10.01
N ARG A 24 5.93 -2.50 10.10
CA ARG A 24 5.86 -1.80 11.39
C ARG A 24 4.64 -2.24 12.20
N LYS A 25 4.79 -2.27 13.52
CA LYS A 25 3.71 -2.59 14.47
C LYS A 25 2.47 -1.68 14.37
N ASP A 26 2.64 -0.45 13.87
CA ASP A 26 1.56 0.52 13.70
C ASP A 26 0.87 0.46 12.32
N ALA A 27 1.36 -0.39 11.40
CA ALA A 27 0.70 -0.63 10.13
C ALA A 27 -0.54 -1.49 10.34
N ARG A 28 -1.71 -0.99 9.90
CA ARG A 28 -3.02 -1.60 10.13
C ARG A 28 -3.56 -2.32 8.90
N SER A 29 -3.34 -1.76 7.72
CA SER A 29 -3.83 -2.32 6.47
C SER A 29 -3.04 -1.78 5.27
N VAL A 30 -3.05 -2.56 4.19
CA VAL A 30 -2.49 -2.13 2.91
C VAL A 30 -3.59 -2.16 1.86
N LYS A 31 -3.84 -1.02 1.21
CA LYS A 31 -4.77 -0.89 0.09
C LYS A 31 -3.98 -0.76 -1.21
N ILE A 32 -4.21 -1.68 -2.15
CA ILE A 32 -3.62 -1.61 -3.48
C ILE A 32 -4.65 -0.98 -4.42
N LYS A 33 -4.32 0.16 -5.03
CA LYS A 33 -5.14 0.79 -6.07
C LYS A 33 -4.41 0.68 -7.40
N ARG A 34 -4.99 -0.07 -8.34
CA ARG A 34 -4.50 -0.11 -9.73
C ARG A 34 -5.16 0.99 -10.54
N SER A 35 -4.37 1.72 -11.29
CA SER A 35 -4.77 2.65 -12.35
C SER A 35 -4.15 2.19 -13.66
N LYS A 36 -4.50 2.84 -14.78
CA LYS A 36 -4.14 2.38 -16.14
C LYS A 36 -2.64 2.09 -16.28
N ASP A 37 -1.79 3.00 -15.79
CA ASP A 37 -0.32 2.91 -15.95
C ASP A 37 0.43 2.89 -14.61
N VAL A 38 -0.29 2.89 -13.48
CA VAL A 38 0.31 3.02 -12.15
C VAL A 38 -0.42 2.17 -11.13
N VAL A 39 0.33 1.39 -10.37
CA VAL A 39 -0.15 0.71 -9.17
C VAL A 39 0.30 1.48 -7.94
N LYS A 40 -0.65 1.85 -7.08
CA LYS A 40 -0.39 2.58 -5.83
C LYS A 40 -0.61 1.65 -4.64
N PHE A 41 0.44 1.40 -3.88
CA PHE A 41 0.38 0.67 -2.61
C PHE A 41 0.23 1.68 -1.48
N LYS A 42 -0.90 1.64 -0.79
CA LYS A 42 -1.24 2.58 0.29
C LYS A 42 -1.22 1.86 1.63
N VAL A 43 -0.24 2.14 2.48
CA VAL A 43 -0.14 1.57 3.84
C VAL A 43 -0.78 2.53 4.83
N ARG A 44 -1.78 2.06 5.57
CA ARG A 44 -2.40 2.78 6.68
C ARG A 44 -1.58 2.56 7.94
N CYS A 45 -0.90 3.61 8.41
CA CYS A 45 -0.27 3.63 9.73
C CYS A 45 -1.15 4.41 10.73
N ALA A 46 -0.71 4.54 11.98
CA ALA A 46 -1.48 5.29 12.99
C ALA A 46 -1.71 6.76 12.59
N LYS A 47 -0.65 7.45 12.13
CA LYS A 47 -0.66 8.90 11.88
C LYS A 47 -0.71 9.31 10.40
N TYR A 48 -0.12 8.51 9.52
CA TYR A 48 0.07 8.86 8.11
C TYR A 48 -0.41 7.73 7.19
N LEU A 49 -0.84 8.12 6.00
CA LEU A 49 -1.04 7.20 4.88
C LEU A 49 0.20 7.24 4.00
N TYR A 50 0.95 6.14 3.94
CA TYR A 50 2.11 6.03 3.08
C TYR A 50 1.71 5.50 1.72
N THR A 51 2.16 6.13 0.64
CA THR A 51 1.87 5.69 -0.73
C THR A 51 3.15 5.43 -1.50
N LEU A 52 3.31 4.22 -2.03
CA LEU A 52 4.32 3.88 -3.03
C LEU A 52 3.64 3.81 -4.41
N CYS A 53 4.15 4.56 -5.38
CA CYS A 53 3.71 4.51 -6.77
C CYS A 53 4.67 3.64 -7.58
N VAL A 54 4.16 2.61 -8.23
CA VAL A 54 4.92 1.71 -9.12
C VAL A 54 4.30 1.79 -10.51
N PHE A 55 5.10 2.18 -11.51
CA PHE A 55 4.67 2.30 -12.90
C PHE A 55 4.74 0.95 -13.65
N ASP A 56 5.60 0.05 -13.17
CA ASP A 56 5.84 -1.26 -13.76
C ASP A 56 4.87 -2.30 -13.17
N SER A 57 3.97 -2.83 -13.99
CA SER A 57 2.95 -3.79 -13.57
C SER A 57 3.54 -5.11 -13.09
N GLU A 58 4.59 -5.62 -13.74
CA GLU A 58 5.22 -6.89 -13.35
C GLU A 58 5.90 -6.76 -11.99
N LYS A 59 6.61 -5.64 -11.75
CA LYS A 59 7.19 -5.37 -10.43
C LYS A 59 6.11 -5.22 -9.36
N ALA A 60 4.98 -4.59 -9.70
CA ALA A 60 3.87 -4.45 -8.77
C ALA A 60 3.25 -5.81 -8.40
N ASP A 61 3.12 -6.74 -9.34
CA ASP A 61 2.57 -8.07 -9.05
C ASP A 61 3.54 -8.93 -8.22
N LYS A 62 4.85 -8.85 -8.47
CA LYS A 62 5.88 -9.47 -7.61
C LYS A 62 5.85 -8.88 -6.19
N LEU A 63 5.70 -7.57 -6.08
CA LEU A 63 5.59 -6.90 -4.77
C LEU A 63 4.33 -7.33 -4.02
N LYS A 64 3.21 -7.50 -4.73
CA LYS A 64 1.96 -8.00 -4.16
C LYS A 64 2.13 -9.42 -3.61
N GLN A 65 2.86 -10.30 -4.30
CA GLN A 65 3.16 -11.66 -3.83
C GLN A 65 4.10 -11.67 -2.61
N SER A 66 4.97 -10.67 -2.47
CA SER A 66 5.89 -10.56 -1.33
C SER A 66 5.20 -10.11 -0.04
N LEU A 67 3.96 -9.62 -0.11
CA LEU A 67 3.20 -9.17 1.04
C LEU A 67 2.47 -10.36 1.71
N PRO A 68 2.52 -10.47 3.05
CA PRO A 68 1.88 -11.58 3.75
C PRO A 68 0.35 -11.52 3.60
N PRO A 69 -0.34 -12.67 3.49
CA PRO A 69 -1.79 -12.75 3.28
C PRO A 69 -2.63 -12.14 4.41
N GLY A 70 -2.02 -11.85 5.58
CA GLY A 70 -2.69 -11.24 6.74
C GLY A 70 -2.92 -9.72 6.67
N TRP A 71 -2.37 -9.01 5.67
CA TRP A 71 -2.56 -7.54 5.55
C TRP A 71 -3.68 -7.13 4.59
N PHE A 72 -4.21 -8.09 3.84
CA PHE A 72 -5.28 -7.90 2.85
C PHE A 72 -6.68 -8.14 3.44
N LEU A 73 -6.89 -7.90 4.73
CA LEU A 73 -8.15 -8.28 5.38
C LEU A 73 -9.38 -7.49 4.93
N PHE A 74 -9.27 -6.49 4.05
CA PHE A 74 -10.45 -5.90 3.42
C PHE A 74 -10.15 -5.45 1.99
N SER A 75 -10.98 -5.91 1.04
CA SER A 75 -11.01 -5.61 -0.41
C SER A 75 -10.32 -6.63 -1.32
N PHE A 76 -10.56 -7.93 -1.08
CA PHE A 76 -10.59 -8.95 -2.13
C PHE A 76 -11.99 -9.53 -2.39
N PHE A 77 -13.04 -8.96 -1.79
CA PHE A 77 -14.42 -9.29 -2.10
C PHE A 77 -15.20 -8.00 -2.39
N LEU A 78 -15.71 -7.93 -3.63
CA LEU A 78 -16.60 -6.94 -4.25
C LEU A 78 -16.08 -5.51 -4.48
#